data_AF-A0A7S2PVI9-F1
#
_entry.id   AF-A0A7S2PVI9-F1
#
_cell.length_a   1.000
_cell.length_b   1.000
_cell.length_c   1.000
_cell.angle_alpha   90.00
_cell.angle_beta   90.00
_cell.angle_gamma   90.00
#
_symmetry.space_group_name_H-M   'P 1'
#
loop_
_entity.id
_entity.type
_entity.pdbx_description
1 polymer ?
#
loop_
_entity_poly.entity_id
_entity_poly.type
_entity_poly.pdbx_seq_one_letter_code
_entity_poly.pdbx_strand_id
1 'polypeptide(L)'
;LADASRRCFAGLLQGVLPAAALEDFFERIRDGTAWSQPLGKKGIPIPRKTAWMVAPGCQCYYMYGGIAVDPQVYPPWMTELMALVMPSCGLASKADWPNSCNLNLYEDGGMSVGWHADD
;
A
#
# COMPACT_ATOMS: atom_id res chain seq x y z
N LEU A 1 11.04 14.81 15.91
CA LEU A 1 11.10 13.79 14.85
C LEU A 1 12.38 14.06 14.06
N ALA A 2 13.50 13.45 14.45
CA ALA A 2 14.81 13.72 13.86
C ALA A 2 15.48 12.40 13.49
N ASP A 3 15.02 11.79 12.40
CA ASP A 3 15.71 10.69 11.71
C ASP A 3 15.76 10.95 10.20
N ALA A 4 16.19 12.18 9.84
CA ALA A 4 16.40 12.55 8.45
C ALA A 4 17.46 11.66 7.78
N SER A 5 18.38 11.08 8.57
CA SER A 5 19.42 10.17 8.10
C SER A 5 18.87 8.85 7.57
N ARG A 6 17.84 8.27 8.21
CA ARG A 6 17.22 7.02 7.73
C ARG A 6 16.07 7.26 6.77
N ARG A 7 15.59 8.50 6.65
CA ARG A 7 14.39 8.86 5.86
C ARG A 7 13.17 8.00 6.21
N CYS A 8 13.15 7.49 7.45
CA CYS A 8 12.08 6.64 7.97
C CYS A 8 11.16 7.50 8.82
N PHE A 9 9.92 7.66 8.38
CA PHE A 9 8.92 8.48 9.05
C PHE A 9 7.75 7.61 9.47
N ALA A 10 7.29 7.79 10.71
CA ALA A 10 6.07 7.19 11.20
C ALA A 10 5.15 8.29 11.71
N GLY A 11 3.88 8.23 11.33
CA GLY A 11 2.84 9.15 11.76
C GLY A 11 1.59 8.37 12.13
N LEU A 12 0.85 8.88 13.12
CA LEU A 12 -0.45 8.35 13.50
C LEU A 12 -1.47 9.48 13.38
N LEU A 13 -2.46 9.29 12.51
CA LEU A 13 -3.62 10.17 12.39
C LEU A 13 -4.86 9.38 12.79
N GLN A 14 -5.56 9.84 13.82
CA GLN A 14 -6.78 9.21 14.31
C GLN A 14 -8.00 10.02 13.87
N GLY A 15 -9.08 9.31 13.51
CA GLY A 15 -10.37 9.95 13.20
C GLY A 15 -10.39 10.80 11.93
N VAL A 16 -9.47 10.58 10.98
CA VAL A 16 -9.41 11.33 9.72
C VAL A 16 -10.62 11.08 8.83
N LEU A 17 -11.13 9.84 8.85
CA LEU A 17 -12.26 9.41 8.03
C LEU A 17 -13.41 8.92 8.93
N PRO A 18 -14.67 9.20 8.55
CA PRO A 18 -15.82 8.64 9.24
C PRO A 18 -15.89 7.12 9.03
N ALA A 19 -16.49 6.40 9.98
CA ALA A 19 -16.58 4.93 9.96
C ALA A 19 -17.18 4.39 8.66
N ALA A 20 -18.23 5.04 8.13
CA ALA A 20 -18.85 4.65 6.87
C ALA A 20 -17.89 4.75 5.66
N ALA A 21 -17.01 5.76 5.64
CA ALA A 21 -16.01 5.88 4.58
C ALA A 21 -14.89 4.84 4.73
N LEU A 22 -14.51 4.50 5.97
CA LEU A 22 -13.54 3.43 6.22
C LEU A 22 -14.05 2.07 5.72
N GLU A 23 -15.33 1.75 5.98
CA GLU A 23 -15.96 0.53 5.48
C GLU A 23 -16.03 0.52 3.95
N ASP A 24 -16.53 1.60 3.33
CA ASP A 24 -16.60 1.73 1.85
C ASP A 24 -15.23 1.54 1.19
N PHE A 25 -14.21 2.24 1.67
CA PHE A 25 -12.86 2.10 1.12
C PHE A 25 -12.31 0.69 1.34
N PHE A 26 -12.53 0.09 2.51
CA PHE A 26 -12.08 -1.28 2.76
C PHE A 26 -12.68 -2.25 1.75
N GLU A 27 -14.00 -2.23 1.54
CA GLU A 27 -14.68 -3.10 0.58
C GLU A 27 -14.20 -2.87 -0.85
N ARG A 28 -14.14 -1.60 -1.28
CA ARG A 28 -13.68 -1.23 -2.64
C ARG A 28 -12.23 -1.63 -2.90
N ILE A 29 -11.35 -1.49 -1.92
CA ILE A 29 -9.94 -1.86 -2.04
C ILE A 29 -9.80 -3.39 -2.02
N ARG A 30 -10.50 -4.08 -1.10
CA ARG A 30 -10.49 -5.53 -0.99
C ARG A 30 -10.99 -6.18 -2.27
N ASP A 31 -12.09 -5.71 -2.84
CA ASP A 31 -12.75 -6.36 -3.97
C ASP A 31 -12.25 -5.84 -5.33
N GLY A 32 -11.76 -4.60 -5.37
CA GLY A 32 -11.30 -3.93 -6.59
C GLY A 32 -9.81 -4.05 -6.88
N THR A 33 -9.04 -4.73 -6.04
CA THR A 33 -7.60 -4.95 -6.24
C THR A 33 -7.34 -6.33 -6.85
N ALA A 34 -6.49 -6.41 -7.87
CA ALA A 34 -6.08 -7.70 -8.42
C ALA A 34 -5.00 -8.32 -7.53
N TRP A 35 -5.42 -8.95 -6.44
CA TRP A 35 -4.50 -9.52 -5.45
C TRP A 35 -3.68 -10.69 -6.01
N SER A 36 -2.40 -10.72 -5.68
CA SER A 36 -1.48 -11.83 -5.96
C SER A 36 -0.99 -12.45 -4.65
N GLN A 37 -0.72 -13.75 -4.65
CA GLN A 37 -0.08 -14.43 -3.53
C GLN A 37 1.11 -15.25 -4.05
N PRO A 38 2.21 -14.57 -4.41
CA PRO A 38 3.35 -15.20 -5.06
C PRO A 38 4.05 -16.21 -4.14
N LEU A 39 4.76 -17.15 -4.76
CA LEU A 39 5.57 -18.11 -4.03
C LEU A 39 6.85 -17.43 -3.54
N GLY A 40 7.09 -17.52 -2.23
CA GLY A 40 8.34 -17.09 -1.63
C GLY A 40 9.42 -18.17 -1.68
N LYS A 41 10.35 -18.08 -0.74
CA LYS A 41 11.43 -19.05 -0.58
C LYS A 41 10.84 -20.46 -0.40
N LYS A 42 11.45 -21.46 -1.05
CA LYS A 42 11.02 -22.88 -1.02
C LYS A 42 9.69 -23.17 -1.74
N GLY A 43 9.19 -22.26 -2.57
CA GLY A 43 7.97 -22.50 -3.36
C GLY A 43 6.68 -22.49 -2.53
N ILE A 44 6.71 -21.92 -1.33
CA ILE A 44 5.55 -21.78 -0.46
C ILE A 44 4.96 -20.38 -0.67
N PRO A 45 3.63 -20.22 -0.82
CA PRO A 45 2.99 -18.91 -0.92
C PRO A 45 3.36 -18.01 0.27
N ILE A 46 3.61 -16.73 0.01
CA ILE A 46 3.81 -15.78 1.10
C ILE A 46 2.54 -15.69 1.97
N PRO A 47 2.67 -15.45 3.29
CA PRO A 47 1.54 -15.49 4.23
C PRO A 47 0.70 -14.20 4.19
N ARG A 48 0.44 -13.65 3.00
CA ARG A 48 -0.42 -12.48 2.74
C ARG A 48 -0.70 -12.36 1.25
N LYS A 49 -1.79 -11.69 0.88
CA LYS A 49 -1.99 -11.22 -0.49
C LYS A 49 -1.31 -9.87 -0.68
N THR A 50 -0.76 -9.62 -1.86
CA THR A 50 -0.05 -8.38 -2.19
C THR A 50 -0.45 -7.84 -3.56
N ALA A 51 -0.33 -6.53 -3.73
CA ALA A 51 -0.45 -5.85 -5.01
C ALA A 51 0.49 -4.64 -5.04
N TRP A 52 1.05 -4.35 -6.21
CA TRP A 52 1.89 -3.18 -6.42
C TRP A 52 1.15 -2.16 -7.27
N MET A 53 0.81 -1.02 -6.67
CA MET A 53 0.06 0.04 -7.32
C MET A 53 1.02 1.12 -7.80
N VAL A 54 0.82 1.63 -9.02
CA VAL A 54 1.67 2.68 -9.60
C VAL A 54 0.85 3.77 -10.29
N ALA A 55 1.37 4.99 -10.28
CA ALA A 55 0.80 6.11 -11.02
C ALA A 55 0.76 5.81 -12.54
N PRO A 56 -0.23 6.37 -13.27
CA PRO A 56 -0.32 6.21 -14.72
C PRO A 56 1.00 6.52 -15.42
N GLY A 57 1.45 5.59 -16.27
CA GLY A 57 2.70 5.70 -17.00
C GLY A 57 3.91 4.99 -16.37
N CYS A 58 3.88 4.60 -15.09
CA CYS A 58 4.92 3.71 -14.56
C CYS A 58 4.67 2.25 -14.98
N GLN A 59 5.75 1.54 -15.27
CA GLN A 59 5.78 0.08 -15.45
C GLN A 59 6.81 -0.56 -14.51
N CYS A 60 7.19 0.16 -13.46
CA CYS A 60 8.15 -0.27 -12.45
C CYS A 60 7.58 -1.44 -11.63
N TYR A 61 8.40 -2.48 -11.43
CA TYR A 61 8.05 -3.63 -10.60
C TYR A 61 8.41 -3.38 -9.14
N TYR A 62 7.64 -3.98 -8.24
CA TYR A 62 8.07 -4.11 -6.85
C TYR A 62 8.83 -5.41 -6.66
N MET A 63 10.00 -5.32 -6.03
CA MET A 63 10.88 -6.46 -5.76
C MET A 63 11.07 -6.58 -4.26
N TYR A 64 10.73 -7.73 -3.69
CA TYR A 64 10.99 -8.00 -2.28
C TYR A 64 11.24 -9.49 -2.03
N GLY A 65 12.33 -9.80 -1.33
CA GLY A 65 12.62 -11.18 -0.92
C GLY A 65 12.77 -12.18 -2.07
N GLY A 66 13.16 -11.72 -3.26
CA GLY A 66 13.27 -12.53 -4.49
C GLY A 66 11.95 -12.70 -5.27
N ILE A 67 10.90 -12.00 -4.86
CA ILE A 67 9.59 -11.99 -5.51
C ILE A 67 9.44 -10.70 -6.30
N ALA A 68 8.98 -10.81 -7.54
CA ALA A 68 8.53 -9.70 -8.36
C ALA A 68 7.00 -9.60 -8.29
N VAL A 69 6.48 -8.39 -8.10
CA VAL A 69 5.04 -8.10 -8.18
C VAL A 69 4.82 -7.12 -9.33
N ASP A 70 3.96 -7.52 -10.27
CA ASP A 70 3.63 -6.72 -11.46
C ASP A 70 2.88 -5.43 -11.07
N PRO A 71 3.16 -4.31 -11.75
CA PRO A 71 2.46 -3.06 -11.49
C PRO A 71 1.00 -3.11 -11.92
N GLN A 72 0.16 -2.51 -11.09
CA GLN A 72 -1.24 -2.19 -11.37
C GLN A 72 -1.37 -0.67 -11.39
N VAL A 73 -1.89 -0.12 -12.48
CA VAL A 73 -2.14 1.31 -12.56
C VAL A 73 -3.17 1.71 -11.52
N TYR A 74 -2.95 2.83 -10.84
CA TYR A 74 -3.85 3.38 -9.84
C TYR A 74 -5.31 3.35 -10.30
N PRO A 75 -6.18 2.60 -9.60
CA PRO A 75 -7.62 2.67 -9.83
C PRO A 75 -8.19 3.97 -9.27
N PRO A 76 -9.42 4.36 -9.65
CA PRO A 76 -10.05 5.60 -9.19
C PRO A 76 -10.05 5.76 -7.66
N TRP A 77 -10.34 4.66 -6.93
CA TRP A 77 -10.37 4.67 -5.47
C TRP A 77 -9.03 5.07 -4.84
N MET A 78 -7.89 4.81 -5.49
CA MET A 78 -6.57 5.19 -4.96
C MET A 78 -6.39 6.70 -4.96
N THR A 79 -6.80 7.35 -6.04
CA THR A 79 -6.72 8.81 -6.17
C THR A 79 -7.73 9.49 -5.25
N GLU A 80 -8.92 8.92 -5.09
CA GLU A 80 -9.93 9.39 -4.14
C GLU A 80 -9.43 9.29 -2.69
N LEU A 81 -8.87 8.14 -2.30
CA LEU A 81 -8.32 7.94 -0.97
C LEU A 81 -7.20 8.94 -0.68
N MET A 82 -6.23 9.06 -1.59
CA MET A 82 -5.13 10.03 -1.44
C MET A 82 -5.64 11.47 -1.30
N ALA A 83 -6.69 11.86 -2.04
CA ALA A 83 -7.28 13.19 -1.90
C ALA A 83 -7.83 13.49 -0.51
N LEU A 84 -8.31 12.46 0.19
CA LEU A 84 -8.83 12.60 1.54
C LEU A 84 -7.71 12.58 2.60
N VAL A 85 -6.67 11.78 2.42
CA VAL A 85 -5.65 11.55 3.47
C VAL A 85 -4.39 12.39 3.33
N MET A 86 -3.91 12.67 2.11
CA MET A 86 -2.62 13.32 1.87
C MET A 86 -2.53 14.75 2.44
N PRO A 87 -3.58 15.59 2.38
CA PRO A 87 -3.54 16.92 3.01
C PRO A 87 -3.27 16.86 4.51
N SER A 88 -3.82 15.85 5.21
CA SER A 88 -3.59 15.63 6.65
C SER A 88 -2.15 15.16 6.95
N CYS A 89 -1.45 14.64 5.94
CA CYS A 89 -0.04 14.28 6.01
C CYS A 89 0.90 15.44 5.62
N GLY A 90 0.38 16.64 5.35
CA GLY A 90 1.16 17.79 4.88
C GLY A 90 1.46 17.78 3.38
N LEU A 91 0.84 16.88 2.62
CA LEU A 91 1.00 16.75 1.16
C LEU A 91 -0.23 17.32 0.44
N ALA A 92 -0.33 18.65 0.45
CA ALA A 92 -1.52 19.35 -0.07
C ALA A 92 -1.62 19.36 -1.61
N SER A 93 -0.49 19.30 -2.31
CA SER A 93 -0.45 19.27 -3.76
C SER A 93 -0.42 17.84 -4.29
N LYS A 94 -1.21 17.55 -5.33
CA LYS A 94 -1.17 16.26 -6.04
C LYS A 94 0.23 15.92 -6.58
N ALA A 95 1.05 16.92 -6.88
CA ALA A 95 2.42 16.72 -7.35
C ALA A 95 3.32 16.07 -6.28
N ASP A 96 2.96 16.22 -5.00
CA ASP A 96 3.73 15.70 -3.86
C ASP A 96 3.19 14.35 -3.37
N TRP A 97 2.11 13.84 -3.98
CA TRP A 97 1.51 12.56 -3.57
C TRP A 97 2.36 11.37 -4.00
N PRO A 98 2.31 10.25 -3.24
CA PRO A 98 3.02 9.03 -3.62
C PRO A 98 2.62 8.53 -5.01
N ASN A 99 3.62 8.18 -5.81
CA ASN A 99 3.44 7.64 -7.17
C ASN A 99 3.46 6.11 -7.23
N SER A 100 3.67 5.44 -6.09
CA SER A 100 3.50 4.00 -5.95
C SER A 100 3.07 3.60 -4.55
N CYS A 101 2.45 2.42 -4.41
CA CYS A 101 2.00 1.88 -3.14
C CYS A 101 2.06 0.35 -3.13
N ASN A 102 2.72 -0.23 -2.12
CA ASN A 102 2.67 -1.66 -1.84
C ASN A 102 1.46 -1.96 -0.93
N LEU A 103 0.51 -2.72 -1.45
CA LEU A 103 -0.65 -3.17 -0.70
C LEU A 103 -0.43 -4.57 -0.15
N ASN A 104 -0.89 -4.78 1.08
CA ASN A 104 -0.91 -6.08 1.73
C ASN A 104 -2.29 -6.32 2.33
N LEU A 105 -2.91 -7.46 2.00
CA LEU A 105 -4.18 -7.90 2.55
C LEU A 105 -3.95 -9.12 3.44
N TYR A 106 -4.44 -9.01 4.67
CA TYR A 106 -4.43 -10.04 5.71
C TYR A 106 -5.89 -10.40 5.98
N GLU A 107 -6.31 -11.61 5.58
CA GLU A 107 -7.72 -12.03 5.66
C GLU A 107 -8.10 -12.49 7.08
N ASP A 108 -7.14 -13.01 7.82
CA ASP A 108 -7.30 -13.47 9.19
C ASP A 108 -5.99 -13.36 9.99
N GLY A 109 -6.04 -13.77 11.25
CA GLY A 109 -4.88 -13.76 12.15
C GLY A 109 -3.80 -14.81 11.85
N GLY A 110 -3.99 -15.67 10.85
CA GLY A 110 -2.98 -16.62 10.36
C GLY A 110 -2.01 -16.01 9.35
N MET A 111 -2.38 -14.87 8.75
CA MET A 111 -1.53 -14.12 7.82
C MET A 111 -0.58 -13.18 8.55
N SER A 112 0.59 -12.91 7.98
CA SER A 112 1.63 -12.13 8.65
C SER A 112 2.65 -11.50 7.72
N VAL A 113 3.41 -10.56 8.26
CA VAL A 113 4.66 -10.08 7.69
C VAL A 113 5.73 -10.11 8.77
N GLY A 114 6.92 -10.61 8.43
CA GLY A 114 8.04 -10.69 9.35
C GLY A 114 8.61 -9.30 9.68
N TRP A 115 9.42 -9.22 10.73
CA TRP A 115 10.15 -7.99 11.07
C TRP A 115 11.05 -7.54 9.91
N HIS A 116 10.89 -6.30 9.46
CA HIS A 116 11.66 -5.70 8.38
C HIS A 116 11.62 -4.17 8.47
N ALA A 117 12.41 -3.51 7.62
CA ALA A 117 12.25 -2.11 7.25
C ALA A 117 12.02 -2.06 5.74
N ASP A 118 11.34 -1.02 5.26
CA ASP A 118 11.31 -0.73 3.83
C ASP A 118 12.74 -0.40 3.34
N ASP A 119 13.08 -0.85 2.12
CA ASP A 119 14.39 -0.66 1.49
C ASP A 119 14.62 0.79 1.01
#